data_AF-A0A2J0MAV2-F1
#
_entry.id   AF-A0A2J0MAV2-F1
#
_cell.length_a   1.000
_cell.length_b   1.000
_cell.length_c   1.000
_cell.angle_alpha   90.00
_cell.angle_beta   90.00
_cell.angle_gamma   90.00
#
_symmetry.space_group_name_H-M   'P 1'
#
loop_
_entity.id
_entity.type
_entity.pdbx_description
1 polymer ?
#
loop_
_entity_poly.entity_id
_entity_poly.type
_entity_poly.pdbx_seq_one_letter_code
_entity_poly.pdbx_strand_id
1 'polypeptide(L)'
;GLTHQEFVDKMNQKAKDLGMENTHYVEVTGLSSENVSTAHDLMILSKNLFADMTFLQATTPKYFTIATATGKRISMQNSNKLINLPYTILGSKTGFTYEAGRCLTMKAKNKSGKEVVAITLGADQIGAQWDDMRILLDATLEE
;
A
#
# COMPACT_ATOMS: atom_id res chain seq x y z
N GLY A 1 -15.01 -21.74 3.32
CA GLY A 1 -14.14 -20.69 2.75
C GLY A 1 -13.06 -21.35 1.93
N LEU A 2 -12.25 -20.55 1.21
CA LEU A 2 -11.08 -21.06 0.49
C LEU A 2 -10.01 -21.55 1.47
N THR A 3 -9.26 -22.58 1.08
CA THR A 3 -7.99 -22.94 1.71
C THR A 3 -6.94 -21.86 1.43
N HIS A 4 -5.83 -21.89 2.18
CA HIS A 4 -4.72 -20.95 1.96
C HIS A 4 -4.20 -21.04 0.52
N GLN A 5 -3.96 -22.26 0.02
CA GLN A 5 -3.46 -22.45 -1.34
C GLN A 5 -4.44 -21.93 -2.40
N GLU A 6 -5.74 -22.25 -2.28
CA GLU A 6 -6.75 -21.75 -3.22
C GLU A 6 -6.85 -20.21 -3.23
N PHE A 7 -6.55 -19.55 -2.10
CA PHE A 7 -6.50 -18.10 -2.05
C PHE A 7 -5.25 -17.54 -2.74
N VAL A 8 -4.08 -18.14 -2.50
CA VAL A 8 -2.82 -17.76 -3.17
C VAL A 8 -2.91 -17.96 -4.68
N ASP A 9 -3.53 -19.05 -5.14
CA ASP A 9 -3.77 -19.31 -6.55
C ASP A 9 -4.64 -18.21 -7.18
N LYS A 10 -5.67 -17.75 -6.46
CA LYS A 10 -6.49 -16.60 -6.89
C LYS A 10 -5.72 -15.28 -6.90
N MET A 11 -4.79 -15.06 -5.97
CA MET A 11 -3.92 -13.87 -5.99
C MET A 11 -3.03 -13.85 -7.22
N ASN A 12 -2.38 -14.98 -7.55
CA ASN A 12 -1.55 -15.10 -8.75
C ASN A 12 -2.38 -15.00 -10.03
N GLN A 13 -3.57 -15.62 -10.07
CA GLN A 13 -4.47 -15.45 -11.21
C GLN A 13 -4.87 -13.99 -11.39
N LYS A 14 -5.14 -13.26 -10.30
CA LYS A 14 -5.44 -11.84 -10.37
C LYS A 14 -4.25 -11.03 -10.89
N ALA A 15 -3.04 -11.30 -10.42
CA ALA A 15 -1.82 -10.65 -10.94
C ALA A 15 -1.69 -10.86 -12.45
N LYS A 16 -1.91 -12.09 -12.93
CA LYS A 16 -1.92 -12.42 -14.35
C LYS A 16 -3.01 -11.67 -15.13
N ASP A 17 -4.23 -11.65 -14.63
CA ASP A 17 -5.36 -10.93 -15.26
C ASP A 17 -5.07 -9.43 -15.42
N LEU A 18 -4.33 -8.84 -14.48
CA LEU A 18 -3.97 -7.44 -14.48
C LEU A 18 -2.72 -7.13 -15.34
N GLY A 19 -1.98 -8.15 -15.81
CA GLY A 19 -0.72 -7.97 -16.53
C GLY A 19 0.47 -7.64 -15.62
N MET A 20 0.44 -8.10 -14.36
CA MET A 20 1.55 -7.98 -13.41
C MET A 20 2.56 -9.12 -13.64
N GLU A 21 3.30 -9.05 -14.75
CA GLU A 21 4.14 -10.13 -15.26
C GLU A 21 5.34 -10.49 -14.36
N ASN A 22 5.74 -9.59 -13.48
CA ASN A 22 6.88 -9.75 -12.57
C ASN A 22 6.44 -9.92 -11.11
N THR A 23 5.18 -10.32 -10.89
CA THR A 23 4.62 -10.54 -9.57
C THR A 23 4.30 -12.01 -9.33
N HIS A 24 4.74 -12.52 -8.19
CA HIS A 24 4.41 -13.86 -7.75
C HIS A 24 4.16 -13.88 -6.24
N TYR A 25 3.08 -14.53 -5.84
CA TYR A 25 2.71 -14.74 -4.45
C TYR A 25 2.84 -16.22 -4.08
N VAL A 26 3.54 -16.52 -3.00
CA VAL A 26 3.58 -17.84 -2.35
C VAL A 26 2.70 -17.88 -1.10
N GLU A 27 2.36 -16.73 -0.52
CA GLU A 27 1.50 -16.61 0.67
C GLU A 27 0.84 -15.22 0.78
N VAL A 28 -0.17 -15.09 1.64
CA VAL A 28 -1.11 -13.94 1.63
C VAL A 28 -0.69 -12.70 2.44
N THR A 29 0.31 -12.82 3.30
CA THR A 29 0.68 -11.82 4.31
C THR A 29 1.81 -10.88 3.87
N GLY A 30 2.67 -11.31 2.96
CA GLY A 30 3.88 -10.59 2.55
C GLY A 30 5.13 -10.89 3.39
N LEU A 31 5.09 -11.89 4.26
CA LEU A 31 6.21 -12.29 5.13
C LEU A 31 7.24 -13.18 4.41
N SER A 32 6.85 -13.93 3.38
CA SER A 32 7.82 -14.71 2.61
C SER A 32 8.64 -13.80 1.69
N SER A 33 9.95 -14.01 1.65
CA SER A 33 10.84 -13.34 0.69
C SER A 33 10.63 -13.84 -0.75
N GLU A 34 9.90 -14.94 -0.93
CA GLU A 34 9.49 -15.44 -2.25
C GLU A 34 8.23 -14.74 -2.78
N ASN A 35 7.57 -13.92 -1.97
CA ASN A 35 6.60 -12.94 -2.48
C ASN A 35 7.35 -11.80 -3.17
N VAL A 36 7.27 -11.76 -4.50
CA VAL A 36 8.01 -10.80 -5.33
C VAL A 36 7.07 -9.97 -6.18
N SER A 37 7.47 -8.71 -6.44
CA SER A 37 6.78 -7.79 -7.34
C SER A 37 7.75 -6.69 -7.77
N THR A 38 7.29 -5.75 -8.60
CA THR A 38 8.04 -4.58 -9.03
C THR A 38 7.24 -3.30 -8.79
N ALA A 39 7.90 -2.14 -8.79
CA ALA A 39 7.20 -0.87 -8.69
C ALA A 39 6.20 -0.67 -9.84
N HIS A 40 6.52 -1.17 -11.03
CA HIS A 40 5.63 -1.14 -12.20
C HIS A 40 4.38 -2.00 -12.00
N ASP A 41 4.52 -3.24 -11.54
CA ASP A 41 3.37 -4.12 -11.31
C ASP A 41 2.50 -3.61 -10.17
N LEU A 42 3.11 -3.10 -9.09
CA LEU A 42 2.37 -2.48 -8.00
C LEU A 42 1.65 -1.19 -8.46
N MET A 43 2.17 -0.48 -9.46
CA MET A 43 1.46 0.65 -10.09
C MET A 43 0.21 0.17 -10.83
N ILE A 44 0.30 -0.93 -11.58
CA ILE A 44 -0.85 -1.56 -12.24
C ILE A 44 -1.91 -1.95 -11.20
N LEU A 45 -1.49 -2.63 -10.13
CA LEU A 45 -2.39 -3.02 -9.04
C LEU A 45 -3.04 -1.79 -8.40
N SER A 46 -2.26 -0.76 -8.09
CA SER A 46 -2.70 0.47 -7.46
C SER A 46 -3.74 1.22 -8.29
N LYS A 47 -3.59 1.28 -9.62
CA LYS A 47 -4.57 1.91 -10.51
C LYS A 47 -5.95 1.25 -10.41
N ASN A 48 -5.99 -0.07 -10.25
CA ASN A 48 -7.23 -0.82 -10.09
C ASN A 48 -7.81 -0.64 -8.67
N LEU A 49 -6.97 -0.75 -7.64
CA LEU A 49 -7.39 -0.64 -6.24
C LEU A 49 -7.89 0.75 -5.89
N PHE A 50 -7.24 1.81 -6.37
CA PHE A 50 -7.62 3.17 -6.00
C PHE A 50 -8.87 3.71 -6.70
N ALA A 51 -9.51 2.90 -7.56
CA ALA A 51 -10.87 3.14 -8.04
C ALA A 51 -11.94 2.63 -7.05
N ASP A 52 -11.57 1.80 -6.08
CA ASP A 52 -12.47 1.21 -5.09
C ASP A 52 -12.61 2.12 -3.85
N MET A 53 -13.79 2.69 -3.66
CA MET A 53 -14.09 3.57 -2.52
C MET A 53 -13.97 2.88 -1.17
N THR A 54 -14.27 1.58 -1.07
CA THR A 54 -14.11 0.81 0.17
C THR A 54 -12.63 0.70 0.53
N PHE A 55 -11.75 0.51 -0.45
CA PHE A 55 -10.31 0.49 -0.22
C PHE A 55 -9.79 1.85 0.27
N LEU A 56 -10.21 2.95 -0.35
CA LEU A 56 -9.80 4.30 0.08
C LEU A 56 -10.26 4.58 1.52
N GLN A 57 -11.50 4.22 1.85
CA GLN A 57 -12.04 4.39 3.21
C GLN A 57 -11.35 3.52 4.25
N ALA A 58 -10.87 2.33 3.87
CA ALA A 58 -10.15 1.44 4.78
C ALA A 58 -8.70 1.87 5.04
N THR A 59 -8.07 2.59 4.11
CA THR A 59 -6.61 2.86 4.14
C THR A 59 -6.22 4.29 4.54
N THR A 60 -7.17 5.21 4.62
CA THR A 60 -6.95 6.63 4.92
C THR A 60 -7.21 7.07 6.36
N PRO A 61 -8.03 6.41 7.21
CA PRO A 61 -8.23 6.86 8.57
C PRO A 61 -6.92 6.83 9.37
N LYS A 62 -6.69 7.87 10.18
CA LYS A 62 -5.53 7.92 11.10
C LYS A 62 -5.66 6.89 12.23
N TYR A 63 -6.88 6.66 12.68
CA TYR A 63 -7.22 5.67 13.69
C TYR A 63 -8.44 4.88 13.22
N PHE A 64 -8.45 3.58 13.54
CA PHE A 64 -9.60 2.71 13.32
C PHE A 64 -9.81 1.83 14.55
N THR A 65 -11.04 1.77 15.05
CA THR A 65 -11.37 0.95 16.23
C THR A 65 -12.20 -0.24 15.83
N ILE A 66 -11.71 -1.44 16.15
CA ILE A 66 -12.46 -2.69 16.01
C ILE A 66 -13.02 -3.14 17.36
N ALA A 67 -14.14 -3.84 17.33
CA ALA A 67 -14.67 -4.57 18.48
C ALA A 67 -14.44 -6.06 18.25
N THR A 68 -13.84 -6.71 19.25
CA THR A 68 -13.70 -8.17 19.28
C THR A 68 -15.06 -8.81 19.62
N ALA A 69 -15.18 -10.13 19.41
CA ALA A 69 -16.38 -10.88 19.78
C ALA A 69 -16.74 -10.79 21.28
N THR A 70 -15.75 -10.50 22.15
CA THR A 70 -15.95 -10.31 23.59
C THR A 70 -16.31 -8.87 23.96
N GLY A 71 -16.52 -7.98 22.98
CA GLY A 71 -16.83 -6.56 23.20
C GLY A 71 -15.62 -5.69 23.52
N LYS A 72 -14.42 -6.25 23.66
CA LYS A 72 -13.18 -5.47 23.83
C LYS A 72 -12.94 -4.62 22.58
N ARG A 73 -12.75 -3.31 22.77
CA ARG A 73 -12.41 -2.35 21.72
C ARG A 73 -10.89 -2.25 21.58
N ILE A 74 -10.39 -2.33 20.35
CA ILE A 74 -8.98 -2.19 20.02
C ILE A 74 -8.84 -1.06 19.02
N SER A 75 -8.09 -0.03 19.38
CA SER A 75 -7.75 1.08 18.48
C SER A 75 -6.44 0.77 17.77
N MET A 76 -6.44 0.92 16.45
CA MET A 76 -5.29 0.74 15.57
C MET A 76 -4.94 2.08 14.95
N GLN A 77 -3.65 2.40 14.92
CA GLN A 77 -3.14 3.60 14.28
C GLN A 77 -2.61 3.26 12.89
N ASN A 78 -2.87 4.13 11.92
CA ASN A 78 -2.28 4.02 10.60
C ASN A 78 -0.76 4.15 10.69
N SER A 79 -0.05 3.19 10.09
CA SER A 79 1.41 3.17 10.08
C SER A 79 2.02 4.21 9.13
N ASN A 80 1.24 4.75 8.19
CA ASN A 80 1.69 5.82 7.30
C ASN A 80 1.84 7.13 8.07
N LYS A 81 3.08 7.54 8.31
CA LYS A 81 3.40 8.79 9.03
C LYS A 81 3.11 10.05 8.22
N LEU A 82 2.94 9.92 6.90
CA LEU A 82 2.70 11.03 5.97
C LEU A 82 1.23 11.46 5.90
N ILE A 83 0.36 10.89 6.72
CA ILE A 83 -1.08 11.22 6.75
C ILE A 83 -1.39 12.68 7.10
N ASN A 84 -0.42 13.43 7.65
CA ASN A 84 -0.58 14.84 8.03
C ASN A 84 0.23 15.81 7.13
N LEU A 85 0.62 15.39 5.93
CA LEU A 85 1.28 16.26 4.94
C LEU A 85 0.31 17.33 4.39
N PRO A 86 0.81 18.38 3.70
CA PRO A 86 -0.05 19.36 3.02
C PRO A 86 -0.91 18.76 1.89
N TYR A 87 -0.66 17.50 1.52
CA TYR A 87 -1.42 16.74 0.54
C TYR A 87 -2.54 15.93 1.20
N THR A 88 -3.64 15.78 0.47
CA THR A 88 -4.70 14.85 0.87
C THR A 88 -4.29 13.44 0.47
N ILE A 89 -4.09 12.54 1.43
CA ILE A 89 -3.85 11.11 1.16
C ILE A 89 -5.19 10.45 0.83
N LEU A 90 -5.28 9.86 -0.35
CA LEU A 90 -6.49 9.18 -0.84
C LEU A 90 -6.44 7.67 -0.60
N GLY A 91 -5.24 7.09 -0.53
CA GLY A 91 -5.05 5.69 -0.18
C GLY A 91 -3.58 5.38 0.04
N SER A 92 -3.26 4.42 0.92
CA SER A 92 -1.86 4.09 1.18
C SER A 92 -1.65 2.69 1.76
N LYS A 93 -0.46 2.15 1.56
CA LYS A 93 0.01 0.92 2.20
C LYS A 93 1.52 0.97 2.46
N THR A 94 1.91 0.66 3.69
CA THR A 94 3.31 0.48 4.12
C THR A 94 3.70 -0.99 4.06
N GLY A 95 4.98 -1.32 3.88
CA GLY A 95 5.49 -2.69 3.93
C GLY A 95 6.90 -2.73 4.51
N PHE A 96 7.23 -3.79 5.25
CA PHE A 96 8.57 -4.03 5.75
C PHE A 96 8.83 -5.51 6.02
N THR A 97 9.90 -6.02 5.43
CA THR A 97 10.65 -7.22 5.86
C THR A 97 12.14 -6.89 5.79
N TYR A 98 13.01 -7.74 6.34
CA TYR A 98 14.46 -7.50 6.22
C TYR A 98 14.93 -7.61 4.76
N GLU A 99 14.30 -8.49 3.99
CA GLU A 99 14.62 -8.79 2.60
C GLU A 99 14.05 -7.74 1.63
N ALA A 100 12.84 -7.23 1.89
CA ALA A 100 12.19 -6.24 1.03
C ALA A 100 12.62 -4.79 1.32
N GLY A 101 13.25 -4.55 2.48
CA GLY A 101 13.42 -3.20 3.01
C GLY A 101 12.08 -2.54 3.33
N ARG A 102 12.07 -1.21 3.41
CA ARG A 102 10.85 -0.42 3.69
C ARG A 102 10.23 0.03 2.39
N CYS A 103 8.97 -0.31 2.22
CA CYS A 103 8.18 -0.02 1.03
C CYS A 103 7.00 0.88 1.38
N LEU A 104 6.61 1.76 0.45
CA LEU A 104 5.44 2.60 0.58
C LEU A 104 4.76 2.79 -0.78
N THR A 105 3.46 2.55 -0.82
CA THR A 105 2.57 2.89 -1.94
C THR A 105 1.55 3.90 -1.47
N MET A 106 1.36 4.97 -2.23
CA MET A 106 0.45 6.05 -1.83
C MET A 106 -0.22 6.72 -3.02
N LYS A 107 -1.50 7.04 -2.87
CA LYS A 107 -2.24 7.98 -3.71
C LYS A 107 -2.43 9.28 -2.95
N ALA A 108 -2.02 10.39 -3.53
CA ALA A 108 -2.11 11.71 -2.92
C ALA A 108 -2.71 12.73 -3.90
N LYS A 109 -3.29 13.80 -3.34
CA LYS A 109 -3.90 14.90 -4.09
C LYS A 109 -3.48 16.25 -3.52
N ASN A 110 -3.10 17.19 -4.39
CA ASN A 110 -2.79 18.56 -3.99
C ASN A 110 -4.06 19.44 -3.89
N LYS A 111 -3.89 20.72 -3.56
CA LYS A 111 -5.01 21.67 -3.38
C LYS A 111 -5.73 22.02 -4.68
N SER A 112 -5.05 21.99 -5.82
CA SER A 112 -5.68 22.24 -7.14
C SER A 112 -6.39 21.01 -7.71
N GLY A 113 -6.28 19.86 -7.04
CA GLY A 113 -6.97 18.62 -7.42
C GLY A 113 -6.13 17.66 -8.28
N LYS A 114 -4.85 17.97 -8.52
CA LYS A 114 -3.92 17.05 -9.17
C LYS A 114 -3.69 15.83 -8.28
N GLU A 115 -3.88 14.64 -8.83
CA GLU A 115 -3.64 13.36 -8.15
C GLU A 115 -2.38 12.68 -8.67
N VAL A 116 -1.64 12.02 -7.78
CA VAL A 116 -0.49 11.19 -8.12
C VAL A 116 -0.56 9.87 -7.35
N VAL A 117 -0.09 8.80 -7.99
CA VAL A 117 0.26 7.55 -7.32
C VAL A 117 1.78 7.45 -7.32
N ALA A 118 2.37 7.21 -6.15
CA ALA A 118 3.80 7.07 -5.97
C ALA A 118 4.13 5.79 -5.20
N ILE A 119 5.23 5.14 -5.58
CA ILE A 119 5.68 3.85 -5.05
C ILE A 119 7.18 3.93 -4.79
N THR A 120 7.59 3.59 -3.56
CA THR A 120 8.99 3.43 -3.17
C THR A 120 9.20 2.03 -2.62
N LEU A 121 10.33 1.40 -2.97
CA LEU A 121 10.70 0.04 -2.58
C LEU A 121 12.14 0.02 -2.07
N GLY A 122 12.45 -0.87 -1.13
CA GLY A 122 13.85 -1.19 -0.79
C GLY A 122 14.58 -0.17 0.10
N ALA A 123 13.88 0.74 0.79
CA ALA A 123 14.56 1.66 1.71
C ALA A 123 15.18 0.90 2.90
N ASP A 124 16.48 1.05 3.08
CA ASP A 124 17.29 0.30 4.05
C ASP A 124 17.20 0.89 5.46
N GLN A 125 17.13 2.22 5.57
CA GLN A 125 17.02 2.94 6.84
C GLN A 125 15.58 3.23 7.27
N ILE A 126 15.34 3.21 8.59
CA ILE A 126 14.08 3.73 9.14
C ILE A 126 14.00 5.22 8.86
N GLY A 127 12.98 5.66 8.15
CA GLY A 127 12.77 7.08 7.85
C GLY A 127 12.88 7.37 6.36
N ALA A 128 13.84 6.73 5.69
CA ALA A 128 14.14 6.95 4.28
C ALA A 128 12.91 6.75 3.37
N GLN A 129 12.05 5.77 3.65
CA GLN A 129 10.83 5.56 2.87
C GLN A 129 9.85 6.75 2.93
N TRP A 130 9.89 7.54 4.00
CA TRP A 130 9.07 8.75 4.14
C TRP A 130 9.68 9.91 3.38
N ASP A 131 11.01 10.04 3.44
CA ASP A 131 11.76 11.09 2.75
C ASP A 131 11.70 10.89 1.24
N ASP A 132 11.95 9.66 0.75
CA ASP A 132 11.83 9.28 -0.66
C ASP A 132 10.43 9.57 -1.20
N MET A 133 9.40 9.19 -0.43
CA MET A 133 8.02 9.43 -0.81
C MET A 133 7.71 10.93 -0.85
N ARG A 134 8.20 11.71 0.11
CA ARG A 134 8.05 13.17 0.08
C ARG A 134 8.70 13.77 -1.15
N ILE A 135 9.94 13.38 -1.48
CA ILE A 135 10.64 13.87 -2.68
C ILE A 135 9.80 13.62 -3.93
N LEU A 136 9.23 12.41 -4.09
CA LEU A 136 8.38 12.08 -5.23
C LEU A 136 7.10 12.90 -5.27
N LEU A 137 6.42 13.08 -4.12
CA LEU A 137 5.21 13.88 -4.05
C LEU A 137 5.50 15.35 -4.32
N ASP A 138 6.52 15.92 -3.67
CA ASP A 138 6.88 17.32 -3.79
C ASP A 138 7.24 17.64 -5.26
N ALA A 139 8.07 16.81 -5.89
CA ALA A 139 8.43 16.95 -7.31
C ALA A 139 7.25 16.82 -8.29
N THR A 140 6.11 16.27 -7.87
CA THR A 140 4.96 16.01 -8.76
C THR A 140 3.71 16.82 -8.41
N LEU A 141 3.54 17.22 -7.16
CA LEU A 141 2.33 17.85 -6.62
C LEU A 141 2.54 19.30 -6.19
N GLU A 142 3.79 19.74 -6.02
CA GLU A 142 4.08 21.17 -5.86
C GLU A 142 3.70 21.92 -7.15
N GLU A 143 3.15 23.12 -6.96
CA GLU A 143 2.87 24.09 -8.01
C GLU A 143 3.94 25.18 -8.01
#